data_AF-A0A935V872-F1
#
_entry.id   AF-A0A935V872-F1
#
_cell.length_a   1.000
_cell.length_b   1.000
_cell.length_c   1.000
_cell.angle_alpha   90.00
_cell.angle_beta   90.00
_cell.angle_gamma   90.00
#
_symmetry.space_group_name_H-M   'P 1'
#
loop_
_entity.id
_entity.type
_entity.pdbx_description
1 polymer ?
#
loop_
_entity_poly.entity_id
_entity_poly.type
_entity_poly.pdbx_seq_one_letter_code
_entity_poly.pdbx_strand_id
1 'polypeptide(L)'
;MSRKNLLIASLSLCLLTYVAGTAAAKTAYVTPWKNAYPGACTTLKNAASACVLCHTDVPDLNAYGSLLESNNRNYLGAGSADSDGDGRSNTQEITQDCTLPGDMASPNEDWKWGTLKATYR
;
A
#
# COMPACT_ATOMS: atom_id res chain seq x y z
N MET A 1 -27.88 -5.90 -40.19
CA MET A 1 -27.98 -5.88 -38.71
C MET A 1 -29.05 -4.86 -38.31
N SER A 2 -30.07 -5.26 -37.55
CA SER A 2 -31.20 -4.37 -37.19
C SER A 2 -30.74 -3.25 -36.26
N ARG A 3 -31.31 -2.03 -36.38
CA ARG A 3 -31.06 -0.90 -35.46
C ARG A 3 -31.29 -1.29 -33.98
N LYS A 4 -32.22 -2.21 -33.71
CA LYS A 4 -32.47 -2.78 -32.38
C LYS A 4 -31.25 -3.57 -31.86
N ASN A 5 -30.56 -4.30 -32.74
CA ASN A 5 -29.39 -5.10 -32.37
C ASN A 5 -28.14 -4.24 -32.13
N LEU A 6 -28.04 -3.08 -32.79
CA LEU A 6 -26.99 -2.09 -32.52
C LEU A 6 -27.16 -1.42 -31.15
N LEU A 7 -28.40 -1.06 -30.79
CA LEU A 7 -28.73 -0.45 -29.50
C LEU A 7 -28.50 -1.41 -28.32
N ILE A 8 -28.90 -2.68 -28.47
CA ILE A 8 -28.67 -3.71 -27.44
C ILE A 8 -27.17 -3.95 -27.23
N ALA A 9 -26.39 -4.06 -28.32
CA ALA A 9 -24.95 -4.25 -28.23
C ALA A 9 -24.24 -3.06 -27.56
N SER A 10 -24.65 -1.82 -27.86
CA SER A 10 -24.09 -0.61 -27.24
C SER A 10 -24.42 -0.49 -25.75
N LEU A 11 -25.64 -0.88 -25.35
CA LEU A 11 -26.07 -0.81 -23.94
C LEU A 11 -25.36 -1.87 -23.10
N SER A 12 -25.16 -3.08 -23.65
CA SER A 12 -24.39 -4.14 -23.01
C SER A 12 -22.90 -3.77 -22.84
N LEU A 13 -22.31 -3.05 -23.81
CA LEU A 13 -20.92 -2.60 -23.72
C LEU A 13 -20.72 -1.52 -22.63
N CYS A 14 -21.68 -0.61 -22.46
CA CYS A 14 -21.64 0.40 -21.39
C CYS A 14 -21.82 -0.18 -19.98
N LEU A 15 -22.56 -1.29 -19.82
CA LEU A 15 -22.72 -1.95 -18.52
C LEU A 15 -21.44 -2.68 -18.08
N LEU A 16 -20.63 -3.16 -19.02
CA LEU A 16 -19.39 -3.91 -18.73
C LEU A 16 -18.23 -3.01 -18.28
N THR A 17 -18.22 -1.73 -18.65
CA THR A 17 -17.17 -0.78 -18.23
C THR A 17 -17.43 -0.15 -16.86
N TYR A 18 -18.64 -0.27 -16.31
CA TYR A 18 -19.02 0.33 -15.03
C TYR A 18 -18.55 -0.47 -13.79
N VAL A 19 -18.05 -1.69 -13.99
CA VAL A 19 -17.63 -2.59 -12.89
C VAL A 19 -16.11 -2.54 -12.62
N ALA A 20 -15.39 -1.56 -13.18
CA ALA A 20 -13.99 -1.33 -12.83
C ALA A 20 -13.91 -0.85 -11.36
N GLY A 21 -13.81 -1.81 -10.45
CA GLY A 21 -13.62 -1.55 -9.03
C GLY A 21 -12.35 -0.74 -8.82
N THR A 22 -12.45 0.35 -8.07
CA THR A 22 -11.27 1.09 -7.62
C THR A 22 -10.49 0.21 -6.66
N ALA A 23 -9.22 -0.05 -6.95
CA ALA A 23 -8.32 -0.68 -5.97
C ALA A 23 -8.11 0.31 -4.83
N ALA A 24 -8.87 0.15 -3.75
CA ALA A 24 -8.58 0.79 -2.48
C ALA A 24 -7.70 -0.17 -1.66
N ALA A 25 -6.53 0.28 -1.19
CA ALA A 25 -5.88 -0.34 -0.05
C ALA A 25 -6.93 -0.35 1.04
N LYS A 26 -7.31 -1.55 1.46
CA LYS A 26 -8.46 -1.73 2.35
C LYS A 26 -8.28 -0.79 3.54
N THR A 27 -9.24 0.10 3.74
CA THR A 27 -9.29 1.06 4.86
C THR A 27 -8.99 0.39 6.21
N ALA A 28 -9.27 -0.92 6.30
CA ALA A 28 -8.93 -1.81 7.40
C ALA A 28 -7.43 -1.91 7.78
N TYR A 29 -6.48 -1.56 6.90
CA TYR A 29 -5.05 -1.54 7.22
C TYR A 29 -4.50 -0.13 7.32
N VAL A 30 -4.89 0.75 6.39
CA VAL A 30 -4.43 2.14 6.34
C VAL A 30 -4.81 2.90 7.61
N THR A 31 -6.05 2.77 8.08
CA THR A 31 -6.51 3.49 9.28
C THR A 31 -5.77 3.02 10.54
N PRO A 32 -5.69 1.71 10.84
CA PRO A 32 -4.88 1.24 11.97
C PRO A 32 -3.41 1.63 11.90
N TRP A 33 -2.79 1.60 10.71
CA TRP A 33 -1.40 2.03 10.54
C TRP A 33 -1.24 3.53 10.87
N LYS A 34 -2.13 4.39 10.35
CA LYS A 34 -2.12 5.83 10.66
C LYS A 34 -2.35 6.11 12.15
N ASN A 35 -3.18 5.31 12.81
CA ASN A 35 -3.42 5.42 14.25
C ASN A 35 -2.22 4.98 15.08
N ALA A 36 -1.47 3.97 14.62
CA ALA A 36 -0.24 3.54 15.27
C ALA A 36 0.91 4.56 15.11
N TYR A 37 0.93 5.30 14.00
CA TYR A 37 1.95 6.32 13.72
C TYR A 37 1.35 7.71 13.46
N PRO A 38 0.77 8.37 14.48
CA PRO A 38 0.18 9.70 14.32
C PRO A 38 1.21 10.75 13.89
N GLY A 39 2.47 10.58 14.30
CA GLY A 39 3.62 11.41 13.92
C GLY A 39 4.25 11.10 12.57
N ALA A 40 3.72 10.15 11.79
CA ALA A 40 4.30 9.81 10.49
C ALA A 40 4.34 11.02 9.55
N CYS A 41 5.41 11.15 8.79
CA CYS A 41 5.60 12.25 7.84
C CYS A 41 4.52 12.23 6.74
N THR A 42 4.16 13.39 6.22
CA THR A 42 3.06 13.53 5.23
C THR A 42 3.30 12.69 3.98
N THR A 43 4.54 12.64 3.50
CA THR A 43 4.96 11.82 2.35
C THR A 43 4.68 10.34 2.60
N LEU A 44 5.00 9.82 3.78
CA LEU A 44 4.70 8.44 4.17
C LEU A 44 3.21 8.17 4.35
N LYS A 45 2.46 9.11 4.95
CA LYS A 45 1.00 9.00 5.05
C LYS A 45 0.35 8.93 3.67
N ASN A 46 0.87 9.69 2.71
CA ASN A 46 0.43 9.65 1.32
C ASN A 46 0.81 8.32 0.66
N ALA A 47 2.04 7.86 0.82
CA ALA A 47 2.52 6.55 0.35
C ALA A 47 1.67 5.38 0.90
N ALA A 48 1.39 5.38 2.20
CA ALA A 48 0.53 4.42 2.88
C ALA A 48 -0.97 4.57 2.54
N SER A 49 -1.35 5.62 1.81
CA SER A 49 -2.69 5.82 1.27
C SER A 49 -2.73 5.66 -0.25
N ALA A 50 -1.57 5.52 -0.89
CA ALA A 50 -1.42 5.40 -2.32
C ALA A 50 -1.79 3.96 -2.69
N CYS A 51 -3.07 3.75 -2.90
CA CYS A 51 -3.68 2.48 -3.30
C CYS A 51 -3.53 2.28 -4.80
N VAL A 52 -2.35 2.53 -5.37
CA VAL A 52 -2.23 2.81 -6.81
C VAL A 52 -2.25 1.57 -7.69
N LEU A 53 -2.65 0.41 -7.17
CA LEU A 53 -2.18 -0.83 -7.76
C LEU A 53 -3.28 -1.91 -7.74
N CYS A 54 -4.05 -1.86 -8.82
CA CYS A 54 -4.60 -3.05 -9.44
C CYS A 54 -3.41 -3.88 -9.97
N HIS A 55 -2.81 -4.71 -9.13
CA HIS A 55 -1.78 -5.63 -9.59
C HIS A 55 -2.40 -6.75 -10.42
N THR A 56 -1.83 -7.01 -11.61
CA THR A 56 -1.99 -8.30 -12.28
C THR A 56 -1.15 -9.39 -11.60
N ASP A 57 -0.06 -9.00 -10.92
CA ASP A 57 0.84 -9.87 -10.14
C ASP A 57 1.17 -9.25 -8.78
N VAL A 58 0.98 -10.05 -7.72
CA VAL A 58 1.23 -9.67 -6.34
C VAL A 58 2.74 -9.46 -6.12
N PRO A 59 3.20 -8.29 -5.64
CA PRO A 59 4.60 -8.05 -5.37
C PRO A 59 5.03 -8.76 -4.08
N ASP A 60 6.31 -9.10 -3.98
CA ASP A 60 6.87 -9.57 -2.71
C ASP A 60 6.84 -8.46 -1.65
N LEU A 61 6.62 -8.87 -0.39
CA LEU A 61 6.73 -7.97 0.75
C LEU A 61 8.18 -7.52 0.94
N ASN A 62 8.37 -6.26 1.34
CA ASN A 62 9.68 -5.82 1.84
C ASN A 62 9.88 -6.29 3.29
N ALA A 63 11.06 -6.04 3.87
CA ALA A 63 11.41 -6.58 5.18
C ALA A 63 10.43 -6.12 6.29
N TYR A 64 10.03 -4.84 6.29
CA TYR A 64 8.98 -4.33 7.19
C TYR A 64 7.63 -5.02 6.96
N GLY A 65 7.26 -5.26 5.70
CA GLY A 65 6.02 -5.94 5.38
C GLY A 65 5.99 -7.40 5.78
N SER A 66 7.10 -8.12 5.58
CA SER A 66 7.27 -9.48 6.08
C SER A 66 7.19 -9.53 7.60
N LEU A 67 7.79 -8.56 8.29
CA LEU A 67 7.70 -8.44 9.75
C LEU A 67 6.26 -8.16 10.21
N LEU A 68 5.53 -7.29 9.52
CA LEU A 68 4.12 -7.06 9.81
C LEU A 68 3.30 -8.33 9.59
N GLU A 69 3.53 -9.06 8.50
CA GLU A 69 2.84 -10.33 8.26
C GLU A 69 3.12 -11.35 9.35
N SER A 70 4.40 -11.54 9.74
CA SER A 70 4.79 -12.48 10.79
C SER A 70 4.27 -12.08 12.18
N ASN A 71 4.08 -10.78 12.42
CA ASN A 71 3.58 -10.24 13.69
C ASN A 71 2.07 -10.01 13.72
N ASN A 72 1.28 -10.69 12.88
CA ASN A 72 -0.18 -10.51 12.80
C ASN A 72 -0.61 -9.04 12.64
N ARG A 73 0.20 -8.26 11.90
CA ARG A 73 0.03 -6.83 11.63
C ARG A 73 0.00 -5.97 12.90
N ASN A 74 0.72 -6.39 13.94
CA ASN A 74 0.97 -5.56 15.13
C ASN A 74 1.99 -4.44 14.80
N TYR A 75 1.47 -3.27 14.41
CA TYR A 75 2.30 -2.11 14.06
C TYR A 75 3.21 -1.64 15.20
N LEU A 76 2.71 -1.62 16.44
CA LEU A 76 3.53 -1.18 17.58
C LEU A 76 4.66 -2.17 17.87
N GLY A 77 4.38 -3.48 17.78
CA GLY A 77 5.40 -4.52 17.93
C GLY A 77 6.44 -4.50 16.81
N ALA A 78 6.01 -4.29 15.57
CA ALA A 78 6.93 -4.12 14.44
C ALA A 78 7.69 -2.79 14.52
N GLY A 79 7.09 -1.75 15.09
CA GLY A 79 7.66 -0.40 15.17
C GLY A 79 8.99 -0.31 15.93
N SER A 80 9.22 -1.19 16.91
CA SER A 80 10.47 -1.19 17.68
C SER A 80 11.61 -1.98 17.02
N ALA A 81 11.31 -2.75 15.97
CA ALA A 81 12.32 -3.53 15.26
C ALA A 81 13.05 -2.67 14.21
N ASP A 82 14.29 -3.03 13.96
CA ASP A 82 15.04 -2.66 12.76
C ASP A 82 14.80 -3.81 11.75
N SER A 83 13.91 -3.60 10.78
CA SER A 83 13.43 -4.70 9.94
C SER A 83 14.38 -5.07 8.82
N ASP A 84 15.26 -4.17 8.40
CA ASP A 84 16.22 -4.35 7.31
C ASP A 84 17.68 -4.33 7.76
N GLY A 85 17.95 -4.10 9.05
CA GLY A 85 19.28 -4.16 9.64
C GLY A 85 20.14 -2.94 9.36
N ASP A 86 19.53 -1.79 9.07
CA ASP A 86 20.24 -0.54 8.74
C ASP A 86 20.67 0.26 9.99
N GLY A 87 20.29 -0.21 11.18
CA GLY A 87 20.57 0.42 12.47
C GLY A 87 19.47 1.37 12.93
N ARG A 88 18.35 1.52 12.20
CA ARG A 88 17.21 2.36 12.55
C ARG A 88 16.00 1.50 12.86
N SER A 89 15.22 1.90 13.86
CA SER A 89 13.92 1.25 14.08
C SER A 89 12.89 1.73 13.07
N ASN A 90 11.93 0.86 12.73
CA ASN A 90 10.83 1.21 11.83
C ASN A 90 10.07 2.48 12.29
N THR A 91 9.92 2.67 13.61
CA THR A 91 9.29 3.90 14.14
C THR A 91 10.14 5.15 13.90
N GLN A 92 11.46 5.05 14.09
CA GLN A 92 12.37 6.16 13.80
C GLN A 92 12.29 6.52 12.32
N GLU A 93 12.33 5.54 11.43
CA GLU A 93 12.19 5.76 10.00
C GLU A 93 10.87 6.45 9.65
N ILE A 94 9.75 5.94 10.19
CA ILE A 94 8.41 6.46 9.90
C ILE A 94 8.18 7.87 10.44
N THR A 95 8.70 8.18 11.63
CA THR A 95 8.32 9.38 12.40
C THR A 95 9.41 10.44 12.52
N GLN A 96 10.68 10.09 12.36
CA GLN A 96 11.83 10.99 12.57
C GLN A 96 12.59 11.20 11.26
N ASP A 97 12.99 10.12 10.60
CA ASP A 97 13.85 10.21 9.42
C ASP A 97 13.03 10.44 8.14
N CYS A 98 11.71 10.23 8.22
CA CYS A 98 10.79 10.29 7.09
C CYS A 98 11.21 9.35 5.96
N THR A 99 11.79 8.20 6.32
CA THR A 99 12.29 7.15 5.43
C THR A 99 11.36 5.94 5.44
N LEU A 100 11.51 5.06 4.45
CA LEU A 100 10.62 3.93 4.25
C LEU A 100 11.17 2.71 4.99
N PRO A 101 10.44 2.16 5.98
CA PRO A 101 10.93 1.02 6.74
C PRO A 101 11.07 -0.22 5.88
N GLY A 102 12.15 -0.96 6.09
CA GLY A 102 12.44 -2.18 5.36
C GLY A 102 13.08 -1.94 3.99
N ASP A 103 13.71 -0.78 3.80
CA ASP A 103 14.51 -0.40 2.65
C ASP A 103 15.87 0.15 3.12
N MET A 104 16.91 -0.69 3.05
CA MET A 104 18.29 -0.34 3.42
C MET A 104 18.84 0.90 2.68
N ALA A 105 18.20 1.34 1.59
CA ALA A 105 18.63 2.44 0.74
C ALA A 105 17.70 3.67 0.83
N SER A 106 17.40 4.18 2.02
CA SER A 106 16.82 5.54 2.14
C SER A 106 17.91 6.56 2.48
N PRO A 107 18.26 7.51 1.59
CA PRO A 107 17.30 8.42 0.94
C PRO A 107 17.61 8.62 -0.56
N ASN A 108 16.80 8.06 -1.46
CA ASN A 108 16.49 8.65 -2.77
C ASN A 108 15.39 7.85 -3.47
N GLU A 109 14.26 8.53 -3.64
CA GLU A 109 13.20 8.34 -4.63
C GLU A 109 13.16 7.00 -5.39
N ASP A 110 12.47 6.01 -4.84
CA ASP A 110 11.60 5.19 -5.69
C ASP A 110 10.16 5.38 -5.18
N TRP A 111 9.39 6.13 -5.96
CA TRP A 111 7.95 6.45 -5.82
C TRP A 111 7.04 5.21 -5.75
N LYS A 112 7.62 4.02 -5.66
CA LYS A 112 6.94 2.72 -5.66
C LYS A 112 6.43 2.29 -4.30
N TRP A 113 6.59 3.10 -3.25
CA TRP A 113 5.82 2.92 -2.03
C TRP A 113 4.40 3.45 -2.22
N GLY A 114 3.60 2.70 -2.98
CA GLY A 114 2.23 2.47 -2.54
C GLY A 114 2.28 1.51 -1.36
N THR A 115 1.38 1.68 -0.40
CA THR A 115 1.05 0.78 0.74
C THR A 115 1.23 -0.74 0.55
N LEU A 116 1.40 -1.21 -0.68
CA LEU A 116 1.50 -2.60 -1.12
C LEU A 116 2.78 -3.32 -0.72
N LYS A 117 3.95 -2.68 -0.62
CA LYS A 117 5.18 -3.40 -0.23
C LYS A 117 5.18 -3.83 1.25
N ALA A 118 4.47 -3.11 2.11
CA ALA A 118 4.43 -3.42 3.54
C ALA A 118 3.32 -4.40 3.93
N THR A 119 2.34 -4.72 3.08
CA THR A 119 1.16 -5.44 3.58
C THR A 119 0.38 -6.33 2.61
N TYR A 120 0.73 -6.40 1.32
CA TYR A 120 -0.10 -7.11 0.35
C TYR A 120 0.58 -8.29 -0.32
N ARG A 121 0.06 -9.48 0.03
CA ARG A 121 -0.54 -10.38 -0.96
C ARG A 121 -2.01 -10.03 -1.18
#